data_AF-A0AAD5MG56-F1
#
_entry.id   AF-A0AAD5MG56-F1
#
_cell.length_a   1.000
_cell.length_b   1.000
_cell.length_c   1.000
_cell.angle_alpha   90.00
_cell.angle_beta   90.00
_cell.angle_gamma   90.00
#
_symmetry.space_group_name_H-M   'P 1'
#
loop_
_entity.id
_entity.type
_entity.pdbx_description
1 polymer ?
#
loop_
_entity_poly.entity_id
_entity_poly.type
_entity_poly.pdbx_seq_one_letter_code
_entity_poly.pdbx_strand_id
1 'polypeptide(L)'
;MNEALLFISSRNDVLVEIHSLEQSIAIVRSELAFTKEAVQNHEDSTKDSLQHHEDLTAERKKDRFEIVAKQFIATASQQYNLLEKMHSEMKAKFSACAAQFCFESINPEEMFSCLAKFFTAFYDAQQQLWAENEQKEQVKRQTIARSYFAKKVSRRRENEPDFDQLISALQSGDLFKDDLSRLRTSFRVPRKTRTTALYNL
;
A
#
# COMPACT_ATOMS: atom_id res chain seq x y z
N MET A 1 -9.98 -0.54 -3.87
CA MET A 1 -9.45 -1.12 -5.12
C MET A 1 -8.16 -0.42 -5.59
N ASN A 2 -8.10 0.92 -5.65
CA ASN A 2 -6.90 1.63 -6.14
C ASN A 2 -5.65 1.51 -5.26
N GLU A 3 -5.78 1.52 -3.92
CA GLU A 3 -4.59 1.51 -3.05
C GLU A 3 -3.84 0.16 -3.03
N ALA A 4 -4.56 -0.96 -3.14
CA ALA A 4 -3.94 -2.29 -3.20
C ALA A 4 -3.14 -2.48 -4.50
N LEU A 5 -3.66 -1.98 -5.63
CA LEU A 5 -2.95 -2.01 -6.92
C LEU A 5 -1.74 -1.05 -6.93
N LEU A 6 -1.86 0.14 -6.33
CA LEU A 6 -0.74 1.07 -6.13
C LEU A 6 0.36 0.46 -5.27
N PHE A 7 0.00 -0.24 -4.19
CA PHE A 7 0.95 -0.91 -3.31
C PHE A 7 1.67 -2.06 -4.01
N ILE A 8 0.97 -2.82 -4.87
CA ILE A 8 1.56 -3.93 -5.63
C ILE A 8 2.46 -3.41 -6.76
N SER A 9 2.03 -2.38 -7.50
CA SER A 9 2.82 -1.77 -8.58
C SER A 9 4.11 -1.16 -8.04
N SER A 10 4.02 -0.31 -7.00
CA SER A 10 5.18 0.31 -6.36
C SER A 10 6.17 -0.73 -5.79
N ARG A 11 5.71 -1.93 -5.44
CA ARG A 11 6.56 -3.00 -4.91
C ARG A 11 7.36 -3.73 -5.97
N ASN A 12 6.78 -3.93 -7.15
CA ASN A 12 7.49 -4.57 -8.26
C ASN A 12 8.60 -3.64 -8.77
N ASP A 13 8.33 -2.33 -8.75
CA ASP A 13 9.30 -1.29 -9.08
C ASP A 13 10.50 -1.33 -8.12
N VAL A 14 10.26 -1.53 -6.81
CA VAL A 14 11.34 -1.64 -5.80
C VAL A 14 12.25 -2.85 -6.04
N LEU A 15 11.72 -4.01 -6.45
CA LEU A 15 12.55 -5.19 -6.72
C LEU A 15 13.40 -5.00 -7.97
N VAL A 16 12.83 -4.43 -9.02
CA VAL A 16 13.56 -4.07 -10.26
C VAL A 16 14.65 -3.04 -9.95
N GLU A 17 14.36 -2.05 -9.10
CA GLU A 17 15.34 -1.06 -8.65
C GLU A 17 16.50 -1.71 -7.87
N ILE A 18 16.23 -2.67 -6.98
CA ILE A 18 17.29 -3.39 -6.23
C ILE A 18 18.22 -4.12 -7.19
N HIS A 19 17.69 -4.86 -8.17
CA HIS A 19 18.52 -5.57 -9.14
C HIS A 19 19.31 -4.61 -10.04
N SER A 20 18.67 -3.54 -10.52
CA SER A 20 19.33 -2.48 -11.26
C SER A 20 20.46 -1.83 -10.44
N LEU A 21 20.26 -1.67 -9.14
CA LEU A 21 21.24 -1.12 -8.22
C LEU A 21 22.43 -2.07 -8.04
N GLU A 22 22.19 -3.37 -7.85
CA GLU A 22 23.27 -4.37 -7.73
C GLU A 22 24.13 -4.43 -9.00
N GLN A 23 23.50 -4.41 -10.18
CA GLN A 23 24.22 -4.34 -11.45
C GLN A 23 25.03 -3.05 -11.60
N SER A 24 24.42 -1.91 -11.25
CA SER A 24 25.08 -0.60 -11.32
C SER A 24 26.29 -0.55 -10.39
N ILE A 25 26.17 -1.07 -9.17
CA ILE A 25 27.28 -1.17 -8.21
C ILE A 25 28.41 -2.03 -8.78
N ALA A 26 28.09 -3.18 -9.39
CA ALA A 26 29.10 -4.06 -9.97
C ALA A 26 29.87 -3.38 -11.11
N ILE A 27 29.17 -2.68 -12.00
CA ILE A 27 29.77 -1.95 -13.13
C ILE A 27 30.65 -0.81 -12.62
N VAL A 28 30.14 0.02 -11.69
CA VAL A 28 30.91 1.14 -11.14
C VAL A 28 32.16 0.64 -10.43
N ARG A 29 32.09 -0.49 -9.72
CA ARG A 29 33.25 -1.11 -9.07
C ARG A 29 34.34 -1.47 -10.07
N SER A 30 33.99 -2.11 -11.19
CA SER A 30 34.98 -2.53 -12.20
C SER A 30 35.58 -1.33 -12.92
N GLU A 31 34.75 -0.37 -13.33
CA GLU A 31 35.20 0.84 -14.04
C GLU A 31 36.12 1.71 -13.18
N LEU A 32 35.77 1.85 -11.89
CA LEU A 32 36.56 2.63 -10.94
C LEU A 32 37.89 1.95 -10.60
N ALA A 33 37.92 0.62 -10.54
CA ALA A 33 39.15 -0.13 -10.38
C ALA A 33 40.08 0.06 -11.59
N PHE A 34 39.54 -0.08 -12.81
CA PHE A 34 40.29 0.09 -14.06
C PHE A 34 40.85 1.51 -14.22
N THR A 35 40.02 2.53 -14.01
CA THR A 35 40.47 3.94 -14.12
C THR A 35 41.49 4.32 -13.05
N LYS A 36 41.37 3.80 -11.83
CA LYS A 36 42.36 4.00 -10.77
C LYS A 36 43.72 3.41 -11.15
N GLU A 37 43.72 2.18 -11.69
CA GLU A 37 44.94 1.51 -12.16
C GLU A 37 45.60 2.26 -13.33
N ALA A 38 44.81 2.72 -14.31
CA ALA A 38 45.31 3.48 -15.44
C ALA A 38 45.99 4.80 -15.02
N VAL A 39 45.42 5.53 -14.05
CA VAL A 39 46.03 6.77 -13.53
C VAL A 39 47.29 6.48 -12.72
N GLN A 40 47.30 5.43 -11.91
CA GLN A 40 48.48 5.01 -11.15
C GLN A 40 49.66 4.67 -12.07
N ASN A 41 49.41 3.87 -13.12
CA ASN A 41 50.42 3.46 -14.09
C ASN A 41 50.98 4.65 -14.90
N HIS A 42 50.13 5.63 -15.23
CA HIS A 42 50.57 6.85 -15.90
C HIS A 42 51.43 7.72 -14.98
N GLU A 43 51.11 7.80 -13.69
CA GLU A 43 51.87 8.56 -12.70
C GLU A 43 53.26 7.95 -12.44
N ASP A 44 53.38 6.63 -12.46
CA ASP A 44 54.68 5.95 -12.33
C ASP A 44 55.52 6.10 -13.60
N SER A 45 54.90 6.04 -14.79
CA SER A 45 55.58 6.25 -16.08
C SER A 45 56.07 7.71 -16.26
N THR A 46 55.31 8.70 -15.78
CA THR A 46 55.72 10.11 -15.84
C THR A 46 56.82 10.43 -14.84
N LYS A 47 56.83 9.81 -13.64
CA LYS A 47 57.94 9.95 -12.66
C LYS A 47 59.26 9.41 -13.22
N ASP A 48 59.22 8.30 -13.95
CA ASP A 48 60.41 7.70 -14.59
C ASP A 48 60.94 8.59 -15.74
N SER A 49 60.03 9.20 -16.52
CA SER A 49 60.38 10.09 -17.64
C SER A 49 60.87 11.49 -17.20
N LEU A 50 60.50 11.95 -16.00
CA LEU A 50 60.93 13.24 -15.44
C LEU A 50 62.39 13.26 -14.97
N GLN A 51 63.06 12.10 -14.88
CA GLN A 51 64.51 12.03 -14.64
C GLN A 51 65.33 12.41 -15.89
N HIS A 52 64.71 12.54 -17.07
CA HIS A 52 65.38 12.82 -18.34
C HIS A 52 64.59 13.77 -19.25
N HIS A 53 64.48 15.06 -18.91
CA HIS A 53 64.45 16.22 -19.85
C HIS A 53 63.86 17.47 -19.17
N GLU A 54 64.66 18.54 -19.09
CA GLU A 54 64.33 19.78 -18.38
C GLU A 54 63.58 20.83 -19.24
N ASP A 55 63.23 20.54 -20.50
CA ASP A 55 62.97 21.60 -21.52
C ASP A 55 61.56 21.68 -22.14
N LEU A 56 60.50 21.12 -21.53
CA LEU A 56 59.13 21.11 -22.10
C LEU A 56 58.05 21.79 -21.23
N THR A 57 58.42 22.86 -20.53
CA THR A 57 57.67 23.34 -19.35
C THR A 57 56.52 24.33 -19.60
N ALA A 58 56.23 24.73 -20.85
CA ALA A 58 55.19 25.73 -21.14
C ALA A 58 53.83 25.13 -21.60
N GLU A 59 53.82 24.13 -22.48
CA GLU A 59 52.57 23.47 -22.93
C GLU A 59 52.00 22.51 -21.88
N ARG A 60 52.85 21.78 -21.15
CA ARG A 60 52.42 20.90 -20.04
C ARG A 60 51.70 21.65 -18.92
N LYS A 61 51.97 22.95 -18.72
CA LYS A 61 51.30 23.76 -17.69
C LYS A 61 49.84 24.11 -18.02
N LYS A 62 49.40 23.97 -19.28
CA LYS A 62 47.98 24.09 -19.67
C LYS A 62 47.21 22.79 -19.53
N ASP A 63 47.91 21.65 -19.48
CA ASP A 63 47.27 20.36 -19.29
C ASP A 63 46.76 20.25 -17.85
N ARG A 64 45.44 20.16 -17.70
CA ARG A 64 44.75 19.99 -16.42
C ARG A 64 44.18 18.59 -16.27
N PHE A 65 44.37 17.71 -17.26
CA PHE A 65 43.78 16.38 -17.27
C PHE A 65 44.14 15.61 -16.01
N GLU A 66 45.42 15.57 -15.63
CA GLU A 66 45.87 14.85 -14.45
C GLU A 66 45.19 15.34 -13.16
N ILE A 67 45.12 16.67 -12.97
CA ILE A 67 44.49 17.28 -11.78
C ILE A 67 42.99 16.96 -11.75
N VAL A 68 42.31 17.10 -12.89
CA VAL A 68 40.87 16.83 -13.02
C VAL A 68 40.56 15.35 -12.84
N ALA A 69 41.35 14.46 -13.44
CA ALA A 69 41.20 13.01 -13.35
C ALA A 69 41.42 12.54 -11.90
N LYS A 70 42.44 13.04 -11.21
CA LYS A 70 42.67 12.74 -9.78
C LYS A 70 41.51 13.19 -8.91
N GLN A 71 41.02 14.42 -9.10
CA GLN A 71 39.86 14.93 -8.34
C GLN A 71 38.58 14.14 -8.63
N PHE A 72 38.36 13.76 -9.90
CA PHE A 72 37.23 12.93 -10.29
C PHE A 72 37.30 11.55 -9.63
N ILE A 73 38.44 10.85 -9.72
CA ILE A 73 38.61 9.52 -9.11
C ILE A 73 38.41 9.60 -7.59
N ALA A 74 38.95 10.62 -6.92
CA ALA A 74 38.76 10.79 -5.48
C ALA A 74 37.27 10.94 -5.12
N THR A 75 36.55 11.80 -5.85
CA THR A 75 35.12 12.05 -5.62
C THR A 75 34.27 10.81 -5.94
N ALA A 76 34.52 10.17 -7.08
CA ALA A 76 33.83 8.96 -7.50
C ALA A 76 34.08 7.80 -6.51
N SER A 77 35.31 7.65 -6.02
CA SER A 77 35.64 6.64 -5.01
C SER A 77 34.89 6.88 -3.71
N GLN A 78 34.79 8.15 -3.26
CA GLN A 78 34.03 8.49 -2.07
C GLN A 78 32.53 8.20 -2.22
N GLN A 79 31.95 8.58 -3.36
CA GLN A 79 30.54 8.31 -3.65
C GLN A 79 30.26 6.81 -3.76
N TYR A 80 31.15 6.06 -4.42
CA TYR A 80 31.06 4.61 -4.52
C TYR A 80 31.15 3.95 -3.14
N ASN A 81 32.08 4.37 -2.28
CA ASN A 81 32.20 3.83 -0.93
C ASN A 81 30.94 4.08 -0.08
N LEU A 82 30.30 5.25 -0.25
CA LEU A 82 29.01 5.53 0.40
C LEU A 82 27.93 4.58 -0.11
N LEU A 83 27.84 4.38 -1.43
CA LEU A 83 26.88 3.46 -2.02
C LEU A 83 27.11 2.02 -1.56
N GLU A 84 28.36 1.57 -1.49
CA GLU A 84 28.71 0.23 -1.00
C GLU A 84 28.32 0.05 0.47
N LYS A 85 28.52 1.08 1.30
CA LYS A 85 28.05 1.10 2.69
C LYS A 85 26.53 0.97 2.77
N MET A 86 25.78 1.76 2.01
CA MET A 86 24.31 1.69 2.00
C MET A 86 23.81 0.32 1.54
N HIS A 87 24.45 -0.27 0.53
CA HIS A 87 24.13 -1.60 0.04
C HIS A 87 24.43 -2.70 1.08
N SER A 88 25.54 -2.59 1.81
CA SER A 88 25.86 -3.47 2.93
C SER A 88 24.81 -3.36 4.06
N GLU A 89 24.41 -2.14 4.41
CA GLU A 89 23.35 -1.89 5.38
C GLU A 89 22.00 -2.48 4.94
N MET A 90 21.65 -2.37 3.66
CA MET A 90 20.46 -2.99 3.08
C MET A 90 20.48 -4.51 3.25
N LYS A 91 21.61 -5.16 2.91
CA LYS A 91 21.78 -6.62 3.07
C LYS A 91 21.70 -7.06 4.54
N ALA A 92 22.30 -6.29 5.45
CA ALA A 92 22.23 -6.57 6.88
C ALA A 92 20.79 -6.46 7.41
N LYS A 93 20.04 -5.43 7.01
CA LYS A 93 18.62 -5.28 7.38
C LYS A 93 17.76 -6.41 6.83
N PHE A 94 17.98 -6.80 5.58
CA PHE A 94 17.29 -7.94 4.99
C PHE A 94 17.55 -9.23 5.77
N SER A 95 18.82 -9.54 6.06
CA SER A 95 19.20 -10.73 6.82
C SER A 95 18.59 -10.74 8.23
N ALA A 96 18.60 -9.61 8.94
CA ALA A 96 17.96 -9.49 10.24
C ALA A 96 16.44 -9.70 10.17
N CYS A 97 15.79 -9.18 9.14
CA CYS A 97 14.36 -9.38 8.91
C CYS A 97 14.05 -10.85 8.56
N ALA A 98 14.78 -11.44 7.62
CA ALA A 98 14.63 -12.84 7.21
C ALA A 98 14.77 -13.79 8.41
N ALA A 99 15.74 -13.54 9.31
CA ALA A 99 15.92 -14.31 10.53
C ALA A 99 14.70 -14.26 11.47
N GLN A 100 14.03 -13.11 11.59
CA GLN A 100 12.81 -12.99 12.41
C GLN A 100 11.65 -13.82 11.87
N PHE A 101 11.61 -14.03 10.56
CA PHE A 101 10.59 -14.85 9.88
C PHE A 101 11.06 -16.29 9.63
N CYS A 102 12.23 -16.69 10.14
CA CYS A 102 12.88 -17.98 9.85
C CYS A 102 12.97 -18.26 8.34
N PHE A 103 13.23 -17.22 7.54
CA PHE A 103 13.34 -17.31 6.09
C PHE A 103 14.79 -17.59 5.70
N GLU A 104 15.05 -18.75 5.10
CA GLU A 104 16.40 -19.25 4.83
C GLU A 104 17.02 -18.72 3.53
N SER A 105 16.20 -18.21 2.59
CA SER A 105 16.69 -17.75 1.30
C SER A 105 17.35 -16.37 1.40
N ILE A 106 18.51 -16.27 0.76
CA ILE A 106 19.27 -15.02 0.62
C ILE A 106 18.63 -14.06 -0.40
N ASN A 107 17.66 -14.52 -1.18
CA ASN A 107 16.99 -13.72 -2.21
C ASN A 107 15.85 -12.90 -1.59
N PRO A 108 15.95 -11.55 -1.54
CA PRO A 108 14.88 -10.71 -1.02
C PRO A 108 13.57 -10.86 -1.78
N GLU A 109 13.62 -11.15 -3.08
CA GLU A 109 12.42 -11.29 -3.90
C GLU A 109 11.53 -12.44 -3.43
N GLU A 110 12.11 -13.56 -3.00
CA GLU A 110 11.32 -14.72 -2.57
C GLU A 110 10.55 -14.41 -1.29
N MET A 111 11.21 -13.75 -0.31
CA MET A 111 10.58 -13.36 0.94
C MET A 111 9.46 -12.35 0.70
N PHE A 112 9.77 -11.27 -0.02
CA PHE A 112 8.81 -10.20 -0.28
C PHE A 112 7.70 -10.63 -1.24
N SER A 113 7.94 -11.57 -2.16
CA SER A 113 6.92 -12.18 -3.03
C SER A 113 5.99 -13.12 -2.24
N CYS A 114 6.50 -13.82 -1.23
CA CYS A 114 5.66 -14.61 -0.34
C CYS A 114 4.72 -13.70 0.48
N LEU A 115 5.27 -12.68 1.15
CA LEU A 115 4.51 -11.69 1.90
C LEU A 115 3.51 -10.95 1.01
N ALA A 116 3.90 -10.65 -0.23
CA ALA A 116 3.05 -10.06 -1.24
C ALA A 116 1.77 -10.85 -1.49
N LYS A 117 1.94 -12.15 -1.82
CA LYS A 117 0.83 -13.05 -2.09
C LYS A 117 -0.08 -13.17 -0.87
N PHE A 118 0.51 -13.23 0.32
CA PHE A 118 -0.24 -13.26 1.57
C PHE A 118 -1.12 -12.02 1.74
N PHE A 119 -0.57 -10.81 1.59
CA PHE A 119 -1.36 -9.59 1.76
C PHE A 119 -2.47 -9.44 0.73
N THR A 120 -2.21 -9.83 -0.53
CA THR A 120 -3.25 -9.87 -1.56
C THR A 120 -4.37 -10.83 -1.18
N ALA A 121 -4.03 -12.07 -0.84
CA ALA A 121 -5.02 -13.07 -0.44
C ALA A 121 -5.80 -12.68 0.82
N PHE A 122 -5.13 -12.06 1.79
CA PHE A 122 -5.76 -11.56 3.01
C PHE A 122 -6.77 -10.45 2.72
N TYR A 123 -6.41 -9.50 1.85
CA TYR A 123 -7.32 -8.44 1.45
C TYR A 123 -8.55 -8.99 0.70
N ASP A 124 -8.33 -9.91 -0.24
CA ASP A 124 -9.41 -10.54 -1.00
C ASP A 124 -10.37 -11.31 -0.08
N ALA A 125 -9.83 -12.07 0.88
CA ALA A 125 -10.64 -12.76 1.89
C ALA A 125 -11.45 -11.80 2.76
N GLN A 126 -10.87 -10.64 3.14
CA GLN A 126 -11.59 -9.61 3.89
C GLN A 126 -12.75 -9.02 3.07
N GLN A 127 -12.53 -8.73 1.78
CA GLN A 127 -13.61 -8.24 0.90
C GLN A 127 -14.70 -9.28 0.72
N GLN A 128 -14.33 -10.54 0.53
CA GLN A 128 -15.28 -11.64 0.39
C GLN A 128 -16.16 -11.79 1.63
N LEU A 129 -15.57 -11.74 2.83
CA LEU A 129 -16.31 -11.79 4.09
C LEU A 129 -17.32 -10.64 4.23
N TRP A 130 -16.97 -9.42 3.79
CA TRP A 130 -17.89 -8.29 3.79
C TRP A 130 -19.07 -8.51 2.85
N ALA A 131 -18.81 -8.96 1.62
CA ALA A 131 -19.85 -9.25 0.63
C ALA A 131 -20.80 -10.37 1.10
N GLU A 132 -20.25 -11.45 1.65
CA GLU A 132 -21.04 -12.56 2.19
C GLU A 132 -21.91 -12.13 3.36
N ASN A 133 -21.38 -11.29 4.27
CA ASN A 133 -22.13 -10.80 5.41
C ASN A 133 -23.26 -9.84 5.00
N GLU A 134 -23.02 -8.99 4.00
CA GLU A 134 -24.06 -8.12 3.43
C GLU A 134 -25.16 -8.96 2.76
N GLN A 135 -24.79 -9.94 1.93
CA GLN A 135 -25.74 -10.83 1.28
C GLN A 135 -26.59 -11.60 2.31
N LYS A 136 -25.94 -12.13 3.35
CA LYS A 136 -26.62 -12.82 4.45
C LYS A 136 -27.64 -11.93 5.14
N GLU A 137 -27.31 -10.67 5.37
CA GLU A 137 -28.21 -9.69 5.98
C GLU A 137 -29.37 -9.31 5.05
N GLN A 138 -29.11 -9.12 3.75
CA GLN A 138 -30.16 -8.88 2.75
C GLN A 138 -31.15 -10.05 2.67
N VAL A 139 -30.66 -11.30 2.65
CA VAL A 139 -31.51 -12.50 2.64
C VAL A 139 -32.35 -12.59 3.89
N LYS A 140 -31.80 -12.29 5.08
CA LYS A 140 -32.57 -12.27 6.34
C LYS A 140 -33.71 -11.25 6.27
N ARG A 141 -33.45 -10.02 5.82
CA ARG A 141 -34.46 -8.97 5.68
C ARG A 141 -35.57 -9.36 4.71
N GLN A 142 -35.21 -9.92 3.56
CA GLN A 142 -36.19 -10.40 2.57
C GLN A 142 -37.04 -11.56 3.13
N THR A 143 -36.42 -12.50 3.85
CA THR A 143 -37.11 -13.64 4.46
C THR A 143 -38.10 -13.18 5.52
N ILE A 144 -37.71 -12.26 6.40
CA ILE A 144 -38.59 -11.66 7.41
C ILE A 144 -39.77 -10.95 6.73
N ALA A 145 -39.51 -10.11 5.73
CA ALA A 145 -40.57 -9.40 5.00
C ALA A 145 -41.57 -10.38 4.36
N ARG A 146 -41.08 -11.39 3.62
CA ARG A 146 -41.93 -12.42 2.99
C ARG A 146 -42.78 -13.16 4.01
N SER A 147 -42.19 -13.58 5.13
CA SER A 147 -42.93 -14.29 6.19
C SER A 147 -43.98 -13.40 6.88
N TYR A 148 -43.70 -12.11 7.07
CA TYR A 148 -44.64 -11.15 7.64
C TYR A 148 -45.86 -10.96 6.73
N PHE A 149 -45.65 -10.78 5.43
CA PHE A 149 -46.75 -10.66 4.47
C PHE A 149 -47.56 -11.96 4.33
N ALA A 150 -46.90 -13.12 4.32
CA ALA A 150 -47.60 -14.41 4.29
C ALA A 150 -48.53 -14.59 5.50
N LYS A 151 -48.05 -14.27 6.72
CA LYS A 151 -48.87 -14.31 7.95
C LYS A 151 -50.01 -13.28 7.94
N LYS A 152 -49.83 -12.13 7.30
CA LYS A 152 -50.89 -11.10 7.18
C LYS A 152 -51.98 -11.53 6.20
N VAL A 153 -51.62 -12.15 5.07
CA VAL A 153 -52.59 -12.68 4.10
C VAL A 153 -53.35 -13.87 4.67
N SER A 154 -52.68 -14.79 5.39
CA SER A 154 -53.34 -15.91 6.05
C SER A 154 -54.39 -15.45 7.07
N ARG A 155 -54.05 -14.48 7.94
CA ARG A 155 -55.00 -13.91 8.90
C ARG A 155 -56.19 -13.20 8.25
N ARG A 156 -56.03 -12.64 7.05
CA ARG A 156 -57.13 -12.00 6.31
C ARG A 156 -58.10 -13.00 5.68
N ARG A 157 -57.62 -14.17 5.24
CA ARG A 157 -58.50 -15.21 4.68
C ARG A 157 -59.30 -15.96 5.74
N GLU A 158 -58.75 -16.09 6.94
CA GLU A 158 -59.43 -16.76 8.05
C GLU A 158 -60.45 -15.85 8.77
N ASN A 159 -60.31 -14.52 8.61
CA ASN A 159 -61.21 -13.51 9.16
C ASN A 159 -61.82 -12.68 8.03
N GLU A 160 -62.45 -13.32 7.04
CA GLU A 160 -63.23 -12.61 6.03
C GLU A 160 -64.57 -12.20 6.66
N PRO A 161 -64.79 -10.90 6.96
CA PRO A 161 -65.98 -10.47 7.67
C PRO A 161 -67.18 -10.53 6.73
N ASP A 162 -68.30 -11.04 7.24
CA ASP A 162 -69.55 -11.09 6.48
C ASP A 162 -70.01 -9.67 6.12
N PHE A 163 -70.76 -9.51 5.03
CA PHE A 163 -70.99 -8.21 4.39
C PHE A 163 -71.50 -7.13 5.36
N ASP A 164 -72.40 -7.51 6.28
CA ASP A 164 -72.98 -6.61 7.29
C ASP A 164 -71.96 -6.13 8.33
N GLN A 165 -70.96 -6.96 8.67
CA GLN A 165 -69.88 -6.55 9.56
C GLN A 165 -68.97 -5.51 8.88
N LEU A 166 -68.77 -5.63 7.56
CA LEU A 166 -68.00 -4.65 6.80
C LEU A 166 -68.73 -3.30 6.73
N ILE A 167 -70.05 -3.30 6.51
CA ILE A 167 -70.88 -2.08 6.51
C ILE A 167 -70.84 -1.41 7.89
N SER A 168 -70.98 -2.19 8.96
CA SER A 168 -70.94 -1.69 10.34
C SER A 168 -69.57 -1.07 10.69
N ALA A 169 -68.48 -1.73 10.29
CA ALA A 169 -67.11 -1.24 10.51
C ALA A 169 -66.77 0.01 9.66
N LEU A 170 -67.36 0.13 8.48
CA LEU A 170 -67.22 1.30 7.62
C LEU A 170 -67.97 2.51 8.21
N GLN A 171 -69.20 2.30 8.70
CA GLN A 171 -70.00 3.35 9.33
C GLN A 171 -69.41 3.83 10.65
N SER A 172 -68.86 2.91 11.46
CA SER A 172 -68.21 3.27 12.73
C SER A 172 -66.81 3.86 12.55
N GLY A 173 -66.23 3.76 11.34
CA GLY A 173 -64.89 4.25 11.01
C GLY A 173 -63.75 3.37 11.56
N ASP A 174 -64.06 2.24 12.21
CA ASP A 174 -63.06 1.34 12.80
C ASP A 174 -62.16 0.70 11.73
N LEU A 175 -62.66 0.58 10.48
CA LEU A 175 -61.91 0.03 9.34
C LEU A 175 -60.59 0.78 9.03
N PHE A 176 -60.51 2.07 9.35
CA PHE A 176 -59.35 2.93 9.03
C PHE A 176 -58.58 3.40 10.27
N LYS A 177 -58.97 2.94 11.46
CA LYS A 177 -58.47 3.45 12.74
C LYS A 177 -56.96 3.31 12.91
N ASP A 178 -56.39 2.18 12.50
CA ASP A 178 -54.95 1.95 12.57
C ASP A 178 -54.16 2.86 11.63
N ASP A 179 -54.65 3.09 10.41
CA ASP A 179 -53.98 3.94 9.43
C ASP A 179 -54.07 5.43 9.82
N LEU A 180 -55.22 5.86 10.35
CA LEU A 180 -55.39 7.19 10.93
C LEU A 180 -54.48 7.42 12.15
N SER A 181 -54.30 6.39 13.00
CA SER A 181 -53.42 6.49 14.17
C SER A 181 -51.94 6.65 13.76
N ARG A 182 -51.50 5.95 12.72
CA ARG A 182 -50.13 6.04 12.17
C ARG A 182 -49.88 7.38 11.49
N LEU A 183 -50.86 7.89 10.75
CA LEU A 183 -50.78 9.21 10.14
C LEU A 183 -50.62 10.32 11.20
N ARG A 184 -51.20 10.13 12.39
CA ARG A 184 -51.14 11.09 13.49
C ARG A 184 -49.81 11.07 14.25
N THR A 185 -49.06 9.97 14.23
CA THR A 185 -47.78 9.85 14.93
C THR A 185 -46.58 10.30 14.08
N SER A 186 -46.67 10.26 12.75
CA SER A 186 -45.60 10.70 11.84
C SER A 186 -45.33 12.22 11.87
N PHE A 187 -46.27 13.04 12.36
CA PHE A 187 -46.09 14.49 12.50
C PHE A 187 -45.50 14.94 13.85
N ARG A 188 -45.22 14.02 14.78
CA ARG A 188 -44.55 14.39 16.04
C ARG A 188 -43.04 14.37 15.84
N VAL A 189 -42.47 15.54 15.55
CA VAL A 189 -41.02 15.76 15.56
C VAL A 189 -40.46 15.49 16.96
N PRO A 190 -39.42 14.65 17.13
CA PRO A 190 -38.80 14.44 18.43
C PRO A 190 -38.14 15.74 18.93
N ARG A 191 -38.57 16.26 20.09
CA ARG A 191 -37.81 17.34 20.77
C ARG A 191 -36.48 16.75 21.26
N LYS A 192 -35.36 17.20 20.67
CA LYS A 192 -34.01 16.96 21.22
C LYS A 192 -33.91 17.60 22.61
N THR A 193 -33.86 16.79 23.66
CA THR A 193 -33.39 17.21 24.97
C THR A 193 -31.87 17.38 24.91
N ARG A 194 -31.42 18.63 25.02
CA ARG A 194 -30.01 19.01 25.08
C ARG A 194 -29.65 19.17 26.56
N THR A 195 -28.96 18.20 27.14
CA THR A 195 -28.42 18.34 28.50
C THR A 195 -26.90 18.40 28.41
N THR A 196 -26.38 19.53 28.86
CA THR A 196 -25.00 20.01 28.91
C THR A 196 -24.10 19.12 29.77
N ALA A 197 -23.00 18.62 29.20
CA ALA A 197 -21.84 18.19 29.96
C ALA A 197 -20.99 19.43 30.30
N LEU A 198 -20.97 19.82 31.56
CA LEU A 198 -20.01 20.78 32.10
C LEU A 198 -18.72 20.01 32.46
N TYR A 199 -17.64 20.29 31.74
CA TYR A 199 -16.29 19.97 32.19
C TYR A 199 -15.76 21.16 33.01
N ASN A 200 -15.42 20.91 34.27
CA ASN A 200 -14.65 21.82 35.12
C ASN A 200 -13.15 21.64 34.83
N LEU A 201 -12.42 22.75 34.99
CA LEU A 201 -10.98 22.94 34.77
C LEU A 201 -10.08 21.89 35.42
#